data_AF-A0AAV5VWZ6-F1
#
_entry.id   AF-A0AAV5VWZ6-F1
#
_cell.length_a   1.000
_cell.length_b   1.000
_cell.length_c   1.000
_cell.angle_alpha   90.00
_cell.angle_beta   90.00
_cell.angle_gamma   90.00
#
_symmetry.space_group_name_H-M   'P 1'
#
loop_
_entity.id
_entity.type
_entity.pdbx_description
1 polymer ?
#
loop_
_entity_poly.entity_id
_entity_poly.type
_entity_poly.pdbx_seq_one_letter_code
_entity_poly.pdbx_strand_id
1 'polypeptide(L)'
;QGVRFLGHDNSKIMFNFYYFLHVMTTLMFASLYFFEIIRCEHKIRAQNISNENLFRGIAICAVFSSNHIILILSVERVYSSVFPAHFEKNSNRVLAYFLAISAVLLTSFYTLMCLTNNLQLFYKHYVPFLDERLPENAQTFSNLMKFMTFSCVFSIVMLCVDIYLNFFRRRVDNTSLAVSYQFAENRRVILILLPIELTNTFLTLITAVSLII
;
A
#
# COMPACT_ATOMS: atom_id res chain seq x y z
N GLN A 1 -21.69 1.02 -6.28
CA GLN A 1 -21.64 1.81 -7.53
C GLN A 1 -20.37 2.66 -7.69
N GLY A 2 -19.54 2.85 -6.64
CA GLY A 2 -18.41 3.79 -6.66
C GLY A 2 -17.26 3.50 -7.61
N VAL A 3 -16.98 2.24 -7.97
CA VAL A 3 -15.74 1.86 -8.71
C VAL A 3 -15.91 1.81 -10.24
N ARG A 4 -17.09 2.23 -10.75
CA ARG A 4 -17.38 2.19 -12.21
C ARG A 4 -16.45 3.08 -13.05
N PHE A 5 -15.74 4.02 -12.43
CA PHE A 5 -14.78 4.88 -13.11
C PHE A 5 -13.45 4.18 -13.43
N LEU A 6 -13.11 3.09 -12.74
CA LEU A 6 -11.98 2.24 -13.11
C LEU A 6 -12.47 1.39 -14.28
N GLY A 7 -11.93 1.62 -15.48
CA GLY A 7 -12.35 0.90 -16.68
C GLY A 7 -12.13 -0.60 -16.58
N HIS A 8 -10.90 -0.95 -16.21
CA HIS A 8 -10.40 -2.32 -16.17
C HIS A 8 -10.85 -3.06 -14.92
N ASP A 9 -11.32 -4.30 -15.09
CA ASP A 9 -11.79 -5.11 -13.95
C ASP A 9 -10.65 -5.46 -12.99
N ASN A 10 -9.43 -5.62 -13.48
CA ASN A 10 -8.25 -5.88 -12.66
C ASN A 10 -7.97 -4.69 -11.72
N SER A 11 -7.95 -3.47 -12.27
CA SER A 11 -7.83 -2.25 -11.46
C SER A 11 -8.96 -2.11 -10.44
N LYS A 12 -10.22 -2.49 -10.78
CA LYS A 12 -11.34 -2.49 -9.81
C LYS A 12 -11.06 -3.43 -8.64
N ILE A 13 -10.55 -4.63 -8.92
CA ILE A 13 -10.22 -5.63 -7.90
C ILE A 13 -9.12 -5.06 -6.99
N MET A 14 -8.00 -4.60 -7.56
CA MET A 14 -6.89 -4.01 -6.81
C MET A 14 -7.34 -2.83 -5.95
N PHE A 15 -8.16 -1.94 -6.50
CA PHE A 15 -8.66 -0.78 -5.78
C PHE A 15 -9.62 -1.15 -4.64
N ASN A 16 -10.41 -2.22 -4.77
CA ASN A 16 -11.23 -2.73 -3.68
C ASN A 16 -10.38 -3.25 -2.51
N PHE A 17 -9.27 -3.94 -2.81
CA PHE A 17 -8.30 -4.34 -1.78
C PHE A 17 -7.66 -3.14 -1.09
N TYR A 18 -7.23 -2.15 -1.87
CA TYR A 18 -6.71 -0.88 -1.34
C TYR A 18 -7.72 -0.21 -0.39
N TYR A 19 -8.97 -0.05 -0.83
CA TYR A 19 -10.03 0.55 -0.02
C TYR A 19 -10.30 -0.25 1.26
N PHE A 20 -10.37 -1.58 1.15
CA PHE A 20 -10.55 -2.46 2.31
C PHE A 20 -9.42 -2.31 3.33
N LEU A 21 -8.16 -2.28 2.89
CA LEU A 21 -6.99 -2.08 3.76
C LEU A 21 -7.03 -0.71 4.44
N HIS A 22 -7.46 0.34 3.76
CA HIS A 22 -7.63 1.66 4.38
C HIS A 22 -8.73 1.67 5.44
N VAL A 23 -9.89 1.04 5.17
CA VAL A 23 -10.95 0.93 6.18
C VAL A 23 -10.46 0.15 7.40
N MET A 24 -9.75 -0.96 7.20
CA MET A 24 -9.15 -1.72 8.29
C MET A 24 -8.14 -0.88 9.08
N THR A 25 -7.25 -0.15 8.40
CA THR A 25 -6.26 0.73 9.02
C THR A 25 -6.93 1.78 9.91
N THR A 26 -7.95 2.47 9.39
CA THR A 26 -8.71 3.48 10.13
C THR A 26 -9.41 2.88 11.34
N LEU A 27 -10.04 1.70 11.19
CA LEU A 27 -10.70 1.03 12.31
C LEU A 27 -9.71 0.61 13.40
N MET A 28 -8.51 0.14 13.03
CA MET A 28 -7.47 -0.24 13.99
C MET A 28 -6.90 0.98 14.72
N PHE A 29 -6.64 2.10 14.04
CA PHE A 29 -6.18 3.32 14.71
C PHE A 29 -7.29 3.95 15.57
N ALA A 30 -8.54 3.92 15.12
CA ALA A 30 -9.68 4.40 15.89
C ALA A 30 -9.89 3.57 17.17
N SER A 31 -9.77 2.23 17.08
CA SER A 31 -9.87 1.36 18.25
C SER A 31 -8.72 1.59 19.23
N LEU A 32 -7.48 1.71 18.73
CA LEU A 32 -6.32 2.08 19.54
C LEU A 32 -6.52 3.41 20.27
N TYR A 33 -6.98 4.44 19.56
CA TYR A 33 -7.23 5.76 20.15
C TYR A 33 -8.34 5.72 21.20
N PHE A 34 -9.41 4.95 20.95
CA PHE A 34 -10.49 4.75 21.91
C PHE A 34 -10.00 4.04 23.19
N PHE A 35 -9.16 3.00 23.04
CA PHE A 35 -8.54 2.33 24.18
C PHE A 35 -7.63 3.27 24.98
N GLU A 36 -6.87 4.13 24.30
CA GLU A 36 -6.02 5.15 24.92
C GLU A 36 -6.83 6.16 25.74
N ILE A 37 -7.97 6.64 25.23
CA ILE A 37 -8.87 7.53 25.97
C ILE A 37 -9.37 6.85 27.25
N ILE A 38 -9.89 5.61 27.13
CA ILE A 38 -10.39 4.87 28.30
C ILE A 38 -9.28 4.68 29.34
N ARG A 39 -8.07 4.33 28.90
CA ARG A 39 -6.90 4.15 29.76
C ARG A 39 -6.56 5.41 30.53
N CYS A 40 -6.56 6.56 29.86
CA CYS A 40 -6.31 7.88 30.44
C CYS A 40 -7.38 8.27 31.47
N GLU A 41 -8.66 8.03 31.17
CA GLU A 41 -9.77 8.37 32.07
C GLU A 41 -9.83 7.48 33.32
N HIS A 42 -9.65 6.17 33.16
CA HIS A 42 -9.85 5.20 34.23
C HIS A 42 -8.56 4.88 35.02
N LYS A 43 -7.44 5.54 34.70
CA LYS A 43 -6.10 5.30 35.29
C LYS A 43 -5.72 3.81 35.32
N ILE A 44 -6.15 3.04 34.32
CA ILE A 44 -5.87 1.61 34.23
C ILE A 44 -4.39 1.44 33.88
N ARG A 45 -3.57 1.18 34.90
CA ARG A 45 -2.09 1.14 34.77
C ARG A 45 -1.56 -0.17 34.18
N ALA A 46 -2.40 -1.21 34.06
CA ALA A 46 -1.99 -2.58 33.75
C ALA A 46 -2.81 -3.20 32.62
N GLN A 47 -3.21 -2.44 31.61
CA GLN A 47 -3.75 -3.03 30.39
C GLN A 47 -2.61 -3.71 29.62
N ASN A 48 -2.88 -4.88 29.04
CA ASN A 48 -1.89 -5.70 28.33
C ASN A 48 -1.24 -4.91 27.18
N ILE A 49 -0.07 -4.32 27.42
CA ILE A 49 0.76 -3.58 26.45
C ILE A 49 0.97 -4.40 25.18
N SER A 50 1.01 -5.74 25.30
CA SER A 50 1.10 -6.68 24.18
C SER A 50 -0.02 -6.54 23.15
N ASN A 51 -1.26 -6.31 23.57
CA ASN A 51 -2.40 -6.22 22.64
C ASN A 51 -2.36 -4.89 21.89
N GLU A 52 -2.08 -3.79 22.60
CA GLU A 52 -1.93 -2.46 22.02
C GLU A 52 -0.84 -2.45 20.93
N ASN A 53 0.30 -3.07 21.25
CA ASN A 53 1.41 -3.25 20.34
C ASN A 53 1.07 -4.10 19.12
N LEU A 54 0.31 -5.19 19.30
CA LEU A 54 -0.16 -6.01 18.19
C LEU A 54 -1.09 -5.22 17.27
N PHE A 55 -2.02 -4.45 17.81
CA PHE A 55 -2.92 -3.60 17.02
C PHE A 55 -2.14 -2.55 16.22
N ARG A 56 -1.12 -1.92 16.82
CA ARG A 56 -0.22 -1.00 16.12
C ARG A 56 0.53 -1.70 14.98
N GLY A 57 1.07 -2.89 15.25
CA GLY A 57 1.76 -3.70 14.24
C GLY A 57 0.86 -4.07 13.07
N ILE A 58 -0.36 -4.52 13.32
CA ILE A 58 -1.36 -4.84 12.28
C ILE A 58 -1.71 -3.59 11.46
N ALA A 59 -1.89 -2.44 12.11
CA ALA A 59 -2.17 -1.18 11.41
C ALA A 59 -1.02 -0.78 10.48
N ILE A 60 0.24 -0.89 10.92
CA ILE A 60 1.42 -0.63 10.08
C ILE A 60 1.49 -1.62 8.91
N CYS A 61 1.23 -2.91 9.15
CA CYS A 61 1.17 -3.93 8.09
C CYS A 61 0.12 -3.58 7.01
N ALA A 62 -1.04 -3.07 7.44
CA ALA A 62 -2.10 -2.65 6.52
C ALA A 62 -1.70 -1.44 5.66
N VAL A 63 -1.03 -0.44 6.25
CA VAL A 63 -0.47 0.72 5.51
C VAL A 63 0.57 0.26 4.49
N PHE A 64 1.45 -0.67 4.87
CA PHE A 64 2.50 -1.14 3.98
C PHE A 64 1.94 -1.97 2.83
N SER A 65 0.93 -2.78 3.12
CA SER A 65 0.19 -3.55 2.12
C SER A 65 -0.58 -2.64 1.16
N SER A 66 -1.20 -1.56 1.65
CA SER A 66 -1.94 -0.62 0.79
C SER A 66 -1.00 0.08 -0.21
N ASN A 67 0.20 0.46 0.23
CA ASN A 67 1.22 1.03 -0.66
C ASN A 67 1.65 0.06 -1.78
N HIS A 68 1.86 -1.22 -1.45
CA HIS A 68 2.22 -2.22 -2.47
C HIS A 68 1.08 -2.51 -3.44
N ILE A 69 -0.18 -2.46 -2.99
CA ILE A 69 -1.34 -2.56 -3.89
C ILE A 69 -1.39 -1.37 -4.85
N ILE A 70 -1.15 -0.14 -4.38
CA ILE A 70 -1.03 1.03 -5.26
C ILE A 70 0.10 0.81 -6.28
N LEU A 71 1.27 0.33 -5.84
CA LEU A 71 2.40 0.08 -6.73
C LEU A 71 2.04 -0.92 -7.83
N ILE A 72 1.38 -2.03 -7.49
CA ILE A 72 0.91 -3.03 -8.47
C ILE A 72 -0.06 -2.40 -9.47
N LEU A 73 -0.98 -1.55 -8.98
CA LEU A 73 -1.92 -0.83 -9.84
C LEU A 73 -1.18 0.15 -10.78
N SER A 74 -0.12 0.81 -10.32
CA SER A 74 0.71 1.68 -11.16
C SER A 74 1.49 0.90 -12.22
N VAL A 75 2.01 -0.29 -11.88
CA VAL A 75 2.61 -1.22 -12.85
C VAL A 75 1.59 -1.67 -13.90
N GLU A 76 0.40 -2.08 -13.47
CA GLU A 76 -0.70 -2.50 -14.36
C GLU A 76 -1.05 -1.38 -15.35
N ARG A 77 -1.16 -0.13 -14.89
CA ARG A 77 -1.48 1.03 -15.74
C ARG A 77 -0.37 1.35 -16.72
N VAL A 78 0.89 1.38 -16.28
CA VAL A 78 2.02 1.55 -17.20
C VAL A 78 2.01 0.45 -18.25
N TYR A 79 1.76 -0.80 -17.86
CA TYR A 79 1.66 -1.91 -18.78
C TYR A 79 0.51 -1.76 -19.79
N SER A 80 -0.68 -1.38 -19.34
CA SER A 80 -1.84 -1.16 -20.23
C SER A 80 -1.63 0.02 -21.19
N SER A 81 -0.88 1.05 -20.78
CA SER A 81 -0.51 2.18 -21.63
C SER A 81 0.58 1.85 -22.65
N VAL A 82 1.51 0.93 -22.34
CA VAL A 82 2.56 0.50 -23.28
C VAL A 82 2.02 -0.55 -24.27
N PHE A 83 1.22 -1.51 -23.82
CA PHE A 83 0.74 -2.64 -24.62
C PHE A 83 -0.80 -2.82 -24.56
N PRO A 84 -1.58 -1.82 -25.02
CA PRO A 84 -3.05 -1.81 -24.88
C PRO A 84 -3.74 -3.06 -25.45
N ALA A 85 -3.42 -3.42 -26.70
CA ALA A 85 -4.05 -4.55 -27.40
C ALA A 85 -3.68 -5.91 -26.79
N HIS A 86 -2.52 -6.02 -26.15
CA HIS A 86 -2.10 -7.25 -25.48
C HIS A 86 -2.75 -7.38 -24.11
N PHE A 87 -2.81 -6.26 -23.37
CA PHE A 87 -3.46 -6.19 -22.07
C PHE A 87 -4.94 -6.61 -22.15
N GLU A 88 -5.67 -6.13 -23.15
CA GLU A 88 -7.08 -6.48 -23.34
C GLU A 88 -7.30 -7.99 -23.57
N LYS A 89 -6.42 -8.63 -24.34
CA LYS A 89 -6.52 -10.07 -24.66
C LYS A 89 -6.14 -10.97 -23.49
N ASN A 90 -5.18 -10.55 -22.68
CA ASN A 90 -4.58 -11.37 -21.62
C ASN A 90 -4.98 -10.95 -20.20
N SER A 91 -5.92 -10.01 -20.07
CA SER A 91 -6.45 -9.58 -18.79
C SER A 91 -7.19 -10.73 -18.11
N ASN A 92 -6.66 -11.20 -16.97
CA ASN A 92 -7.26 -12.28 -16.19
C ASN A 92 -7.58 -11.81 -14.77
N ARG A 93 -8.87 -11.78 -14.45
CA ARG A 93 -9.38 -11.38 -13.13
C ARG A 93 -8.85 -12.28 -12.00
N VAL A 94 -8.71 -13.59 -12.25
CA VAL A 94 -8.21 -14.55 -11.26
C VAL A 94 -6.76 -14.23 -10.91
N LEU A 95 -5.94 -13.89 -11.91
CA LEU A 95 -4.56 -13.46 -11.70
C LEU A 95 -4.50 -12.18 -10.88
N ALA A 96 -5.39 -11.21 -11.13
CA ALA A 96 -5.47 -9.98 -10.34
C ALA A 96 -5.80 -10.26 -8.86
N TYR A 97 -6.77 -11.15 -8.57
CA TYR A 97 -7.05 -11.58 -7.20
C TYR A 97 -5.84 -12.24 -6.54
N PHE A 98 -5.18 -13.16 -7.25
CA PHE A 98 -4.01 -13.86 -6.73
C PHE A 98 -2.86 -12.89 -6.42
N LEU A 99 -2.57 -11.95 -7.32
CA LEU A 99 -1.57 -10.91 -7.11
C LEU A 99 -1.92 -10.00 -5.94
N ALA A 100 -3.18 -9.59 -5.79
CA ALA A 100 -3.61 -8.77 -4.66
C ALA A 100 -3.44 -9.50 -3.32
N ILE A 101 -3.93 -10.73 -3.23
CA ILE A 101 -3.86 -11.54 -2.01
C ILE A 101 -2.41 -11.85 -1.65
N SER A 102 -1.59 -12.29 -2.62
CA SER A 102 -0.18 -12.58 -2.39
C SER A 102 0.59 -11.34 -1.96
N ALA A 103 0.34 -10.18 -2.58
CA ALA A 103 0.94 -8.91 -2.16
C ALA A 103 0.62 -8.61 -0.70
N VAL A 104 -0.67 -8.62 -0.31
CA VAL A 104 -1.09 -8.33 1.07
C VAL A 104 -0.50 -9.32 2.07
N LEU A 105 -0.53 -10.61 1.78
CA LEU A 105 -0.01 -11.65 2.67
C LEU A 105 1.50 -11.53 2.85
N LEU A 106 2.25 -11.39 1.74
CA LEU A 106 3.71 -11.30 1.78
C LEU A 106 4.17 -10.02 2.47
N THR A 107 3.54 -8.88 2.16
CA THR A 107 3.90 -7.60 2.80
C THR A 107 3.55 -7.59 4.28
N SER A 108 2.38 -8.11 4.64
CA SER A 108 1.97 -8.19 6.05
C SER A 108 2.87 -9.15 6.82
N PHE A 109 3.20 -10.31 6.26
CA PHE A 109 4.09 -11.28 6.88
C PHE A 109 5.50 -10.72 7.07
N TYR A 110 6.08 -10.12 6.03
CA TYR A 110 7.41 -9.51 6.10
C TYR A 110 7.45 -8.35 7.11
N THR A 111 6.45 -7.46 7.08
CA THR A 111 6.37 -6.33 8.01
C THR A 111 6.23 -6.81 9.45
N LEU A 112 5.34 -7.78 9.70
CA LEU A 112 5.16 -8.36 11.03
C LEU A 112 6.45 -9.04 11.50
N MET A 113 7.13 -9.80 10.64
CA MET A 113 8.40 -10.46 10.95
C MET A 113 9.47 -9.45 11.35
N CYS A 114 9.61 -8.34 10.62
CA CYS A 114 10.56 -7.27 10.97
C CYS A 114 10.18 -6.59 12.29
N LEU A 115 8.90 -6.30 12.51
CA LEU A 115 8.42 -5.61 13.72
C LEU A 115 8.49 -6.48 14.99
N THR A 116 8.38 -7.80 14.84
CA THR A 116 8.38 -8.78 15.95
C THR A 116 9.75 -9.40 16.23
N ASN A 117 10.80 -8.92 15.55
CA ASN A 117 12.14 -9.52 15.56
C ASN A 117 12.12 -11.02 15.23
N ASN A 118 11.70 -11.38 14.02
CA ASN A 118 11.56 -12.78 13.60
C ASN A 118 10.57 -13.57 14.47
N LEU A 119 9.43 -12.97 14.82
CA LEU A 119 8.37 -13.59 15.63
C LEU A 119 8.79 -13.93 17.07
N GLN A 120 9.92 -13.40 17.55
CA GLN A 120 10.37 -13.58 18.94
C GLN A 120 9.35 -13.07 19.96
N LEU A 121 8.50 -12.11 19.58
CA LEU A 121 7.43 -11.60 20.43
C LEU A 121 6.35 -12.65 20.79
N PHE A 122 6.26 -13.75 20.02
CA PHE A 122 5.39 -14.89 20.34
C PHE A 122 6.07 -15.92 21.25
N TYR A 123 7.39 -15.81 21.44
CA TYR A 123 8.12 -16.55 22.45
C TYR A 123 8.05 -15.78 23.78
N LYS A 124 8.09 -16.49 24.92
CA LYS A 124 7.77 -16.02 26.29
C LYS A 124 8.51 -14.76 26.81
N HIS A 125 9.34 -14.10 26.02
CA HIS A 125 9.96 -12.84 26.38
C HIS A 125 9.03 -11.66 26.06
N TYR A 126 8.67 -10.89 27.09
CA TYR A 126 7.98 -9.62 26.98
C TYR A 126 8.91 -8.57 26.35
N VAL A 127 9.18 -8.70 25.05
CA VAL A 127 9.94 -7.68 24.32
C VAL A 127 8.98 -6.52 24.00
N PRO A 128 9.31 -5.26 24.35
CA PRO A 128 8.53 -4.13 23.93
C PRO A 128 8.46 -4.11 22.40
N PHE A 129 7.24 -4.02 21.86
CA PHE A 129 7.03 -3.82 20.43
C PHE A 129 7.28 -2.34 20.14
N LEU A 130 7.94 -2.04 19.02
CA LEU A 130 8.19 -0.68 18.56
C LEU A 130 8.85 0.21 19.61
N ASP A 131 10.13 -0.04 19.84
CA ASP A 131 11.01 1.05 20.23
C ASP A 131 12.31 0.88 19.45
N GLU A 132 12.65 1.85 18.60
CA GLU A 132 13.97 1.94 17.96
C GLU A 132 15.08 1.98 19.03
N ARG A 133 14.72 2.35 20.26
CA ARG A 133 15.56 2.32 21.45
C ARG A 133 15.94 0.90 21.90
N LEU A 134 15.31 -0.15 21.37
CA LEU A 134 15.79 -1.52 21.58
C LEU A 134 16.87 -1.83 20.55
N PRO A 135 18.15 -1.90 20.95
CA PRO A 135 19.27 -2.10 20.03
C PRO A 135 19.16 -3.41 19.24
N GLU A 136 18.44 -4.40 19.78
CA GLU A 136 18.22 -5.71 19.15
C GLU A 136 17.38 -5.64 17.87
N ASN A 137 16.46 -4.66 17.76
CA ASN A 137 15.54 -4.53 16.63
C ASN A 137 15.87 -3.36 15.69
N ALA A 138 16.83 -2.51 16.07
CA ALA A 138 17.17 -1.31 15.31
C ALA A 138 17.55 -1.63 13.85
N GLN A 139 18.31 -2.70 13.63
CA GLN A 139 18.74 -3.07 12.28
C GLN A 139 17.59 -3.59 11.40
N THR A 140 16.72 -4.46 11.93
CA THR A 140 15.58 -5.02 11.18
C THR A 140 14.56 -3.94 10.88
N PHE A 141 14.31 -3.04 11.83
CA PHE A 141 13.46 -1.87 11.65
C PHE A 141 14.04 -0.89 10.60
N SER A 142 15.33 -0.55 10.68
CA SER A 142 16.01 0.30 9.69
C SER A 142 15.93 -0.30 8.28
N ASN A 143 16.12 -1.60 8.14
CA ASN A 143 15.99 -2.30 6.86
C ASN A 143 14.55 -2.23 6.32
N LEU A 144 13.55 -2.41 7.19
CA LEU A 144 12.13 -2.29 6.84
C LEU A 144 11.82 -0.86 6.34
N MET A 145 12.26 0.18 7.05
CA MET A 145 12.04 1.56 6.64
C MET A 145 12.75 1.88 5.32
N LYS A 146 14.01 1.43 5.12
CA LYS A 146 14.73 1.59 3.84
C LYS A 146 14.02 0.93 2.67
N PHE A 147 13.51 -0.29 2.86
CA PHE A 147 12.71 -0.98 1.85
C PHE A 147 11.44 -0.20 1.51
N MET A 148 10.79 0.37 2.54
CA MET A 148 9.60 1.19 2.34
C MET A 148 9.91 2.48 1.57
N THR A 149 10.97 3.20 1.94
CA THR A 149 11.45 4.39 1.22
C THR A 149 11.73 4.05 -0.24
N PHE A 150 12.41 2.93 -0.52
CA PHE A 150 12.66 2.47 -1.88
C PHE A 150 11.37 2.19 -2.65
N SER A 151 10.41 1.49 -2.03
CA SER A 151 9.10 1.20 -2.62
C SER A 151 8.32 2.48 -2.95
N CYS A 152 8.34 3.48 -2.05
CA CYS A 152 7.72 4.78 -2.30
C CYS A 152 8.41 5.56 -3.44
N VAL A 153 9.75 5.58 -3.49
CA VAL A 153 10.48 6.22 -4.59
C VAL A 153 10.16 5.53 -5.93
N PHE A 154 10.13 4.20 -5.93
CA PHE A 154 9.76 3.43 -7.12
C PHE A 154 8.31 3.71 -7.55
N SER A 155 7.38 3.84 -6.60
CA SER A 155 6.00 4.27 -6.88
C SER A 155 5.94 5.65 -7.55
N ILE A 156 6.70 6.63 -7.05
CA ILE A 156 6.80 7.97 -7.66
C ILE A 156 7.34 7.88 -9.09
N VAL A 157 8.39 7.08 -9.32
CA VAL A 157 8.94 6.88 -10.68
C VAL A 157 7.89 6.27 -11.61
N MET A 158 7.16 5.25 -11.16
CA MET A 158 6.09 4.63 -11.95
C MET A 158 4.97 5.62 -12.27
N LEU A 159 4.58 6.46 -11.31
CA LEU A 159 3.61 7.53 -11.53
C LEU A 159 4.11 8.56 -12.56
N CYS A 160 5.37 8.97 -12.50
CA CYS A 160 5.97 9.86 -13.49
C CYS A 160 5.96 9.23 -14.90
N VAL A 161 6.31 7.95 -15.01
CA VAL A 161 6.24 7.20 -16.27
C VAL A 161 4.81 7.11 -16.78
N ASP A 162 3.84 6.82 -15.92
CA ASP A 162 2.41 6.74 -16.27
C ASP A 162 1.89 8.09 -16.80
N ILE A 163 2.22 9.20 -16.11
CA ILE A 163 1.89 10.56 -16.56
C ILE A 163 2.53 10.86 -17.91
N TYR A 164 3.82 10.53 -18.08
CA TYR A 164 4.54 10.75 -19.33
C TYR A 164 3.88 10.01 -20.50
N LEU A 165 3.63 8.71 -20.33
CA LEU A 165 3.04 7.85 -21.36
C LEU A 165 1.62 8.29 -21.75
N ASN A 166 0.83 8.75 -20.79
CA ASN A 166 -0.57 9.08 -21.05
C ASN A 166 -0.77 10.52 -21.53
N PHE A 167 -0.01 11.49 -21.00
CA PHE A 167 -0.24 12.92 -21.28
C PHE A 167 0.76 13.51 -22.28
N PHE A 168 2.04 13.14 -22.21
CA PHE A 168 3.10 13.81 -22.98
C PHE A 168 3.53 13.05 -24.24
N ARG A 169 3.41 11.72 -24.25
CA ARG A 169 3.80 10.91 -25.41
C ARG A 169 2.96 11.26 -26.64
N ARG A 170 3.64 11.70 -27.71
CA ARG A 170 3.02 11.94 -29.02
C ARG A 170 2.46 10.64 -29.59
N ARG A 171 1.20 10.68 -30.03
CA ARG A 171 0.50 9.52 -30.60
C ARG A 171 0.75 9.44 -32.10
N VAL A 172 0.74 8.23 -32.63
CA VAL A 172 0.77 7.96 -34.07
C VAL A 172 -0.66 8.13 -34.59
N ASP A 173 -0.85 8.88 -35.67
CA ASP A 173 -2.19 9.29 -36.16
C ASP A 173 -3.07 8.12 -36.66
N ASN A 174 -2.53 6.90 -36.77
CA ASN A 174 -3.21 5.71 -37.29
C ASN A 174 -3.57 4.66 -36.22
N THR A 175 -3.80 5.06 -34.96
CA THR A 175 -4.24 4.10 -33.93
C THR A 175 -5.69 3.65 -34.14
N SER A 176 -6.00 2.38 -33.88
CA SER A 176 -7.37 1.87 -33.92
C SER A 176 -8.27 2.56 -32.89
N LEU A 177 -9.58 2.61 -33.17
CA LEU A 177 -10.59 3.20 -32.28
C LEU A 177 -10.59 2.58 -30.87
N ALA A 178 -10.37 1.27 -30.78
CA ALA A 178 -10.28 0.57 -29.49
C ALA A 178 -9.10 1.07 -28.64
N VAL A 179 -7.94 1.28 -29.28
CA VAL A 179 -6.73 1.78 -28.61
C VAL A 179 -6.92 3.23 -28.18
N SER A 180 -7.56 4.07 -29.00
CA SER A 180 -7.84 5.47 -28.61
C SER A 180 -8.83 5.58 -27.44
N TYR A 181 -9.84 4.70 -27.38
CA TYR A 181 -10.75 4.59 -26.24
C TYR A 181 -10.02 4.18 -24.96
N GLN A 182 -9.17 3.15 -25.01
CA GLN A 182 -8.37 2.71 -23.86
C GLN A 182 -7.47 3.82 -23.31
N PHE A 183 -6.84 4.60 -24.20
CA PHE A 183 -6.04 5.73 -23.76
C PHE A 183 -6.86 6.86 -23.11
N ALA A 184 -8.07 7.13 -23.62
CA ALA A 184 -8.95 8.13 -23.01
C ALA A 184 -9.42 7.67 -21.62
N GLU A 185 -9.71 6.38 -21.48
CA GLU A 185 -10.09 5.75 -20.22
C GLU A 185 -8.93 5.76 -19.21
N ASN A 186 -7.72 5.35 -19.61
CA ASN A 186 -6.53 5.40 -18.76
C ASN A 186 -6.25 6.82 -18.26
N ARG A 187 -6.34 7.86 -19.11
CA ARG A 187 -6.20 9.26 -18.69
C ARG A 187 -7.19 9.64 -17.59
N ARG A 188 -8.46 9.25 -17.74
CA ARG A 188 -9.50 9.54 -16.75
C ARG A 188 -9.20 8.84 -15.42
N VAL A 189 -8.80 7.57 -15.48
CA VAL A 189 -8.42 6.79 -14.29
C VAL A 189 -7.24 7.43 -13.58
N ILE A 190 -6.21 7.84 -14.31
CA ILE A 190 -5.02 8.50 -13.74
C ILE A 190 -5.40 9.77 -13.00
N LEU A 191 -6.23 10.64 -13.59
CA LEU A 191 -6.64 11.88 -12.92
C LEU A 191 -7.38 11.64 -11.60
N ILE A 192 -8.14 10.54 -11.49
CA ILE A 192 -8.86 10.18 -10.26
C ILE A 192 -7.91 9.59 -9.23
N LEU A 193 -6.97 8.73 -9.64
CA LEU A 193 -6.05 8.04 -8.75
C LEU A 193 -4.86 8.88 -8.32
N LEU A 194 -4.45 9.85 -9.13
CA LEU A 194 -3.31 10.73 -8.88
C LEU A 194 -3.30 11.34 -7.47
N PRO A 195 -4.36 12.02 -6.99
CA PRO A 195 -4.36 12.58 -5.65
C PRO A 195 -4.25 11.51 -4.56
N ILE A 196 -4.85 10.33 -4.76
CA ILE A 196 -4.82 9.21 -3.81
C ILE A 196 -3.39 8.65 -3.71
N GLU A 197 -2.79 8.36 -4.85
CA GLU A 197 -1.44 7.80 -4.94
C GLU A 197 -0.37 8.77 -4.43
N LEU A 198 -0.46 10.07 -4.79
CA LEU A 198 0.45 11.08 -4.27
C LEU A 198 0.32 11.19 -2.75
N THR A 199 -0.91 11.30 -2.22
CA THR A 199 -1.13 11.44 -0.78
C THR A 199 -0.59 10.22 -0.02
N ASN A 200 -0.92 9.01 -0.47
CA ASN A 200 -0.46 7.80 0.17
C ASN A 200 1.07 7.65 0.08
N THR A 201 1.66 7.91 -1.09
CA THR A 201 3.10 7.72 -1.31
C THR A 201 3.91 8.77 -0.55
N PHE A 202 3.50 10.04 -0.56
CA PHE A 202 4.20 11.10 0.18
C PHE A 202 4.08 10.94 1.69
N LEU A 203 2.89 10.65 2.21
CA LEU A 203 2.70 10.44 3.64
C LEU A 203 3.54 9.27 4.13
N THR A 204 3.56 8.19 3.37
CA THR A 204 4.37 7.02 3.72
C THR A 204 5.87 7.29 3.61
N LEU A 205 6.30 8.01 2.58
CA LEU A 205 7.70 8.40 2.39
C LEU A 205 8.20 9.29 3.53
N ILE A 206 7.43 10.33 3.88
CA ILE A 206 7.75 11.24 4.99
C ILE A 206 7.85 10.45 6.29
N THR A 207 6.88 9.57 6.56
CA THR A 207 6.87 8.72 7.76
C THR A 207 8.10 7.82 7.80
N ALA A 208 8.40 7.09 6.72
CA ALA A 208 9.57 6.21 6.66
C ALA A 208 10.89 6.96 6.83
N VAL A 209 11.05 8.13 6.21
CA VAL A 209 12.25 8.97 6.35
C VAL A 209 12.38 9.52 7.77
N SER A 210 11.27 9.97 8.37
CA SER A 210 11.27 10.47 9.75
C SER A 210 11.60 9.41 10.79
N LEU A 211 11.38 8.14 10.48
CA LEU A 211 11.71 7.00 11.33
C LEU A 211 13.12 6.44 11.08
N ILE A 212 13.87 7.02 10.14
CA ILE A 212 15.29 6.68 9.87
C ILE A 212 16.24 7.74 10.44
N ILE A 213 15.79 9.00 10.50
CA ILE A 213 16.57 10.16 10.98
C ILE A 213 16.49 10.26 12.49
#